data_AF-R0E228-F1
#
_entry.id   AF-R0E228-F1
#
_cell.length_a   1.000
_cell.length_b   1.000
_cell.length_c   1.000
_cell.angle_alpha   90.00
_cell.angle_beta   90.00
_cell.angle_gamma   90.00
#
_symmetry.space_group_name_H-M   'P 1'
#
loop_
_entity.id
_entity.type
_entity.pdbx_description
1 polymer ?
#
loop_
_entity_poly.entity_id
_entity_poly.type
_entity_poly.pdbx_seq_one_letter_code
_entity_poly.pdbx_strand_id
1 'polypeptide(L)'
;MSQHSQHEVDERTNLTNNNRFELLLFRLGESARSNQREMFGINVFKVREIMVMPPVTHVADAGAHILGAVNVRGQIIPVIDLASVIGTKNGNANILLITEYARTTQGFAVEEVDEIVRLEWSQIFPAEASVGSSNITSLARLDGNADNSRLAQVIDVEQILVDVFPTRRTDLAPDNDERPIKLPPGAKLLVADDSGLARSLIANGLEAMGTPYVMTKSGQEAWDTLQNIARDAAREGKTVRDKIALVLTDLEMPEMDGFTLTRKIKTEPAFQSIPVVIHSSLSGSANEDHVRRVGANGYVAKFEANELAQAIASALG
;
A
#
# COMPACT_ATOMS: atom_id res chain seq x y z
N MET A 1 0.39 12.17 -32.32
CA MET A 1 0.31 11.69 -30.94
C MET A 1 -0.94 12.33 -30.35
N SER A 2 -1.97 11.51 -30.19
CA SER A 2 -3.38 11.93 -30.23
C SER A 2 -3.85 12.52 -28.91
N GLN A 3 -4.73 13.52 -28.97
CA GLN A 3 -5.36 14.21 -27.83
C GLN A 3 -6.01 13.27 -26.79
N HIS A 4 -6.26 12.01 -27.14
CA HIS A 4 -6.76 10.97 -26.24
C HIS A 4 -5.77 10.60 -25.12
N SER A 5 -4.46 10.61 -25.39
CA SER A 5 -3.43 10.25 -24.41
C SER A 5 -3.16 11.37 -23.38
N GLN A 6 -3.49 12.62 -23.71
CA GLN A 6 -3.40 13.74 -22.77
C GLN A 6 -4.59 13.78 -21.82
N HIS A 7 -5.80 13.41 -22.27
CA HIS A 7 -6.97 13.34 -21.40
C HIS A 7 -6.89 12.21 -20.35
N GLU A 8 -6.34 11.04 -20.66
CA GLU A 8 -6.14 9.98 -19.64
C GLU A 8 -5.11 10.36 -18.57
N VAL A 9 -4.08 11.13 -18.95
CA VAL A 9 -3.06 11.64 -18.01
C VAL A 9 -3.63 12.79 -17.18
N ASP A 10 -4.43 13.67 -17.77
CA ASP A 10 -5.05 14.80 -17.07
C ASP A 10 -6.18 14.36 -16.13
N GLU A 11 -6.97 13.32 -16.48
CA GLU A 11 -7.95 12.72 -15.55
C GLU A 11 -7.27 12.05 -14.37
N ARG A 12 -6.15 11.35 -14.57
CA ARG A 12 -5.34 10.81 -13.47
C ARG A 12 -4.67 11.88 -12.61
N THR A 13 -4.29 13.01 -13.23
CA THR A 13 -3.65 14.14 -12.52
C THR A 13 -4.64 14.94 -11.68
N ASN A 14 -5.94 14.91 -12.01
CA ASN A 14 -7.00 15.56 -11.21
C ASN A 14 -7.53 14.69 -10.05
N LEU A 15 -7.24 13.38 -10.04
CA LEU A 15 -7.66 12.46 -8.97
C LEU A 15 -6.99 12.75 -7.62
N THR A 16 -5.85 13.43 -7.60
CA THR A 16 -5.10 13.75 -6.36
C THR A 16 -5.62 14.97 -5.60
N ASN A 17 -6.59 15.72 -6.15
CA ASN A 17 -7.13 16.92 -5.50
C ASN A 17 -8.33 16.64 -4.57
N ASN A 18 -8.92 15.45 -4.64
CA ASN A 18 -9.94 15.01 -3.69
C ASN A 18 -9.40 13.74 -3.02
N ASN A 19 -9.07 13.83 -1.73
CA ASN A 19 -8.57 12.78 -0.85
C ASN A 19 -9.62 11.64 -0.66
N ARG A 20 -10.03 11.00 -1.76
CA ARG A 20 -11.09 9.98 -1.83
C ARG A 20 -10.49 8.66 -2.26
N PHE A 21 -10.92 7.61 -1.58
CA PHE A 21 -10.49 6.25 -1.80
C PHE A 21 -11.36 5.59 -2.88
N GLU A 22 -10.76 5.14 -3.97
CA GLU A 22 -11.48 4.45 -5.07
C GLU A 22 -11.35 2.93 -4.92
N LEU A 23 -12.48 2.26 -4.75
CA LEU A 23 -12.55 0.80 -4.62
C LEU A 23 -13.27 0.18 -5.81
N LEU A 24 -12.63 -0.79 -6.44
CA LEU A 24 -13.30 -1.72 -7.34
C LEU A 24 -13.98 -2.80 -6.50
N LEU A 25 -15.31 -2.88 -6.60
CA LEU A 25 -16.11 -3.86 -5.89
C LEU A 25 -16.31 -5.14 -6.70
N PHE A 26 -16.19 -6.29 -6.05
CA PHE A 26 -16.30 -7.61 -6.66
C PHE A 26 -16.78 -8.66 -5.67
N ARG A 27 -17.14 -9.84 -6.20
CA ARG A 27 -17.60 -11.00 -5.43
C ARG A 27 -16.77 -12.24 -5.76
N LEU A 28 -16.66 -13.14 -4.78
CA LEU A 28 -15.82 -14.35 -4.84
C LEU A 28 -16.63 -15.65 -4.73
N GLY A 29 -17.93 -15.55 -4.51
CA GLY A 29 -18.82 -16.66 -4.18
C GLY A 29 -19.50 -16.48 -2.83
N GLU A 30 -20.01 -17.59 -2.30
CA GLU A 30 -20.70 -17.62 -1.01
C GLU A 30 -19.71 -17.78 0.15
N SER A 31 -19.88 -16.97 1.20
CA SER A 31 -19.16 -17.14 2.45
C SER A 31 -19.44 -18.51 3.05
N ALA A 32 -18.37 -19.20 3.49
CA ALA A 32 -18.47 -20.51 4.14
C ALA A 32 -19.29 -20.49 5.44
N ARG A 33 -19.46 -19.31 6.06
CA ARG A 33 -20.16 -19.14 7.34
C ARG A 33 -21.61 -18.69 7.20
N SER A 34 -21.92 -17.85 6.20
CA SER A 34 -23.24 -17.21 6.08
C SER A 34 -24.04 -17.67 4.85
N ASN A 35 -23.43 -18.42 3.90
CA ASN A 35 -23.99 -18.68 2.56
C ASN A 35 -24.44 -17.40 1.84
N GLN A 36 -23.93 -16.23 2.25
CA GLN A 36 -24.18 -14.96 1.59
C GLN A 36 -23.03 -14.66 0.64
N ARG A 37 -23.37 -14.03 -0.49
CA ARG A 37 -22.38 -13.45 -1.38
C ARG A 37 -21.95 -12.12 -0.77
N GLU A 38 -20.79 -12.12 -0.14
CA GLU A 38 -20.21 -10.92 0.45
C GLU A 38 -19.63 -10.01 -0.64
N MET A 39 -19.49 -8.73 -0.34
CA MET A 39 -18.83 -7.77 -1.21
C MET A 39 -17.38 -7.59 -0.77
N PHE A 40 -16.46 -7.61 -1.74
CA PHE A 40 -15.05 -7.36 -1.54
C PHE A 40 -14.63 -6.13 -2.35
N GLY A 41 -13.56 -5.47 -1.90
CA GLY A 41 -13.01 -4.30 -2.55
C GLY A 41 -11.50 -4.40 -2.71
N ILE A 42 -10.99 -3.92 -3.83
CA ILE A 42 -9.56 -3.68 -4.04
C ILE A 42 -9.38 -2.23 -4.49
N ASN A 43 -8.31 -1.61 -4.03
CA ASN A 43 -7.94 -0.27 -4.48
C ASN A 43 -7.74 -0.27 -6.01
N VAL A 44 -8.46 0.61 -6.72
CA VAL A 44 -8.41 0.72 -8.18
C VAL A 44 -7.00 0.97 -8.68
N PHE A 45 -6.17 1.69 -7.93
CA PHE A 45 -4.80 1.98 -8.34
C PHE A 45 -3.90 0.73 -8.42
N LYS A 46 -4.27 -0.36 -7.74
CA LYS A 46 -3.58 -1.66 -7.84
C LYS A 46 -4.07 -2.48 -9.05
N VAL A 47 -5.15 -2.07 -9.72
CA VAL A 47 -5.76 -2.79 -10.85
C VAL A 47 -5.25 -2.23 -12.17
N ARG A 48 -4.61 -3.09 -12.98
CA ARG A 48 -4.12 -2.74 -14.32
C ARG A 48 -5.19 -2.92 -15.39
N GLU A 49 -5.90 -4.05 -15.35
CA GLU A 49 -6.91 -4.42 -16.36
C GLU A 49 -7.89 -5.44 -15.77
N ILE A 50 -9.13 -5.43 -16.26
CA ILE A 50 -10.17 -6.41 -15.93
C ILE A 50 -10.59 -7.09 -17.23
N MET A 51 -10.61 -8.41 -17.25
CA MET A 51 -10.99 -9.16 -18.45
C MET A 51 -11.71 -10.46 -18.12
N VAL A 52 -12.41 -11.01 -19.11
CA VAL A 52 -12.89 -12.39 -19.03
C VAL A 52 -11.68 -13.32 -18.92
N MET A 53 -11.73 -14.25 -17.96
CA MET A 53 -10.62 -15.14 -17.66
C MET A 53 -10.31 -16.03 -18.87
N PRO A 54 -9.10 -15.93 -19.46
CA PRO A 54 -8.65 -16.84 -20.50
C PRO A 54 -8.49 -18.27 -19.95
N PRO A 55 -8.35 -19.28 -20.82
CA PRO A 55 -8.00 -20.63 -20.38
C PRO A 55 -6.72 -20.62 -19.53
N VAL A 56 -6.84 -21.08 -18.29
CA VAL A 56 -5.73 -21.17 -17.36
C VAL A 56 -4.91 -22.42 -17.66
N THR A 57 -3.60 -22.25 -17.85
CA THR A 57 -2.67 -23.36 -17.96
C THR A 57 -2.24 -23.78 -16.56
N HIS A 58 -2.60 -24.98 -16.15
CA HIS A 58 -2.18 -25.52 -14.85
C HIS A 58 -0.66 -25.69 -14.79
N VAL A 59 -0.08 -25.26 -13.67
CA VAL A 59 1.34 -25.42 -13.38
C VAL A 59 1.51 -26.65 -12.50
N ALA A 60 2.46 -27.52 -12.85
CA ALA A 60 2.78 -28.69 -12.02
C ALA A 60 3.35 -28.22 -10.67
N ASP A 61 2.92 -28.84 -9.58
CA ASP A 61 3.32 -28.48 -8.21
C ASP A 61 2.93 -27.03 -7.82
N ALA A 62 1.86 -26.51 -8.42
CA ALA A 62 1.30 -25.22 -8.02
C ALA A 62 0.83 -25.26 -6.55
N GLY A 63 1.10 -24.17 -5.82
CA GLY A 63 0.61 -24.01 -4.45
C GLY A 63 -0.92 -24.04 -4.38
N ALA A 64 -1.45 -24.34 -3.19
CA ALA A 64 -2.89 -24.61 -2.97
C ALA A 64 -3.84 -23.50 -3.46
N HIS A 65 -3.35 -22.27 -3.57
CA HIS A 65 -4.11 -21.08 -3.96
C HIS A 65 -3.86 -20.62 -5.41
N ILE A 66 -3.10 -21.38 -6.20
CA ILE A 66 -2.70 -21.00 -7.57
C ILE A 66 -3.49 -21.87 -8.55
N LEU A 67 -4.31 -21.24 -9.40
CA LEU A 67 -5.01 -21.95 -10.48
C LEU A 67 -4.05 -22.35 -11.61
N GLY A 68 -3.02 -21.53 -11.84
CA GLY A 68 -2.02 -21.75 -12.87
C GLY A 68 -1.50 -20.43 -13.42
N ALA A 69 -1.31 -20.35 -14.73
CA ALA A 69 -0.89 -19.14 -15.42
C ALA A 69 -1.68 -18.92 -16.71
N VAL A 70 -1.79 -17.66 -17.11
CA VAL A 70 -2.37 -17.23 -18.39
C VAL A 70 -1.37 -16.43 -19.20
N ASN A 71 -1.47 -16.49 -20.52
CA ASN A 71 -0.71 -15.63 -21.41
C ASN A 71 -1.59 -14.45 -21.85
N VAL A 72 -1.25 -13.24 -21.38
CA VAL A 72 -1.94 -12.01 -21.76
C VAL A 72 -0.97 -11.16 -22.55
N ARG A 73 -1.22 -11.01 -23.86
CA ARG A 73 -0.43 -10.17 -24.78
C ARG A 73 1.08 -10.51 -24.76
N GLY A 74 1.44 -11.78 -24.58
CA GLY A 74 2.83 -12.26 -24.53
C GLY A 74 3.45 -12.29 -23.12
N GLN A 75 2.77 -11.74 -22.12
CA GLN A 75 3.20 -11.80 -20.72
C GLN A 75 2.53 -13.00 -20.02
N ILE A 76 3.34 -13.85 -19.38
CA ILE A 76 2.83 -14.92 -18.51
C ILE A 76 2.47 -14.33 -17.15
N ILE A 77 1.20 -14.44 -16.78
CA ILE A 77 0.64 -13.89 -15.54
C ILE A 77 0.16 -15.05 -14.66
N PRO A 78 0.67 -15.20 -13.43
CA PRO A 78 0.16 -16.20 -12.50
C PRO A 78 -1.28 -15.86 -12.08
N VAL A 79 -2.13 -16.87 -11.97
CA VAL A 79 -3.54 -16.72 -11.59
C VAL A 79 -3.76 -17.31 -10.21
N ILE A 80 -4.21 -16.46 -9.29
CA ILE A 80 -4.48 -16.77 -7.89
C ILE A 80 -5.99 -16.96 -7.73
N ASP A 81 -6.39 -18.06 -7.10
CA ASP A 81 -7.77 -18.29 -6.69
C ASP A 81 -8.07 -17.48 -5.43
N LEU A 82 -8.60 -16.27 -5.61
CA LEU A 82 -8.84 -15.35 -4.50
C LEU A 82 -9.91 -15.88 -3.54
N ALA A 83 -10.89 -16.66 -4.03
CA ALA A 83 -11.89 -17.30 -3.19
C ALA A 83 -11.25 -18.29 -2.21
N SER A 84 -10.29 -19.10 -2.69
CA SER A 84 -9.55 -20.05 -1.86
C SER A 84 -8.69 -19.37 -0.78
N VAL A 85 -8.16 -18.17 -1.06
CA VAL A 85 -7.30 -17.42 -0.14
C VAL A 85 -8.12 -16.76 0.98
N ILE A 86 -9.29 -16.21 0.62
CA ILE A 86 -10.18 -15.55 1.59
C ILE A 86 -11.04 -16.57 2.37
N GLY A 87 -11.17 -17.79 1.85
CA GLY A 87 -11.96 -18.86 2.47
C GLY A 87 -13.45 -18.79 2.13
N THR A 88 -13.80 -18.23 0.97
CA THR A 88 -15.16 -18.34 0.42
C THR A 88 -15.31 -19.67 -0.31
N LYS A 89 -16.54 -20.16 -0.45
CA LYS A 89 -16.82 -21.27 -1.37
C LYS A 89 -16.57 -20.77 -2.79
N ASN A 90 -15.73 -21.48 -3.53
CA ASN A 90 -15.40 -21.11 -4.90
C ASN A 90 -16.66 -20.99 -5.74
N GLY A 91 -17.00 -19.75 -6.11
CA GLY A 91 -17.95 -19.47 -7.18
C GLY A 91 -17.39 -19.84 -8.54
N ASN A 92 -18.17 -19.64 -9.60
CA ASN A 92 -17.67 -19.79 -10.96
C ASN A 92 -16.79 -18.59 -11.33
N ALA A 93 -15.51 -18.62 -10.96
CA ALA A 93 -14.57 -17.57 -11.29
C ALA A 93 -14.34 -17.51 -12.81
N ASN A 94 -14.86 -16.46 -13.45
CA ASN A 94 -14.81 -16.25 -14.90
C ASN A 94 -14.22 -14.89 -15.27
N ILE A 95 -13.84 -14.07 -14.28
CA ILE A 95 -13.20 -12.78 -14.47
C ILE A 95 -11.79 -12.85 -13.90
N LEU A 96 -10.85 -12.25 -14.62
CA LEU A 96 -9.47 -12.06 -14.20
C LEU A 96 -9.22 -10.58 -13.92
N LEU A 97 -8.95 -10.26 -12.66
CA LEU A 97 -8.45 -8.95 -12.23
C LEU A 97 -6.92 -8.97 -12.34
N ILE A 98 -6.35 -8.26 -13.29
CA ILE A 98 -4.90 -8.11 -13.41
C ILE A 98 -4.46 -6.97 -12.51
N THR A 99 -3.66 -7.28 -11.49
CA THR A 99 -3.12 -6.31 -10.55
C THR A 99 -1.62 -6.14 -10.73
N GLU A 100 -1.13 -4.95 -10.39
CA GLU A 100 0.29 -4.65 -10.31
C GLU A 100 0.65 -4.22 -8.89
N TYR A 101 1.71 -4.83 -8.37
CA TYR A 101 2.20 -4.57 -7.03
C TYR A 101 3.72 -4.76 -6.99
N ALA A 102 4.45 -3.76 -6.48
CA ALA A 102 5.90 -3.79 -6.37
C ALA A 102 6.59 -4.27 -7.68
N ARG A 103 6.16 -3.71 -8.82
CA ARG A 103 6.66 -4.05 -10.18
C ARG A 103 6.35 -5.47 -10.66
N THR A 104 5.53 -6.22 -9.93
CA THR A 104 5.10 -7.58 -10.31
C THR A 104 3.64 -7.58 -10.74
N THR A 105 3.30 -8.37 -11.75
CA THR A 105 1.92 -8.52 -12.24
C THR A 105 1.34 -9.85 -11.80
N GLN A 106 0.11 -9.85 -11.27
CA GLN A 106 -0.64 -11.06 -10.91
C GLN A 106 -2.08 -10.95 -11.41
N GLY A 107 -2.72 -12.10 -11.58
CA GLY A 107 -4.15 -12.18 -11.85
C GLY A 107 -4.88 -12.74 -10.65
N PHE A 108 -5.93 -12.07 -10.18
CA PHE A 108 -6.89 -12.63 -9.23
C PHE A 108 -8.12 -13.12 -9.98
N ALA A 109 -8.44 -14.40 -9.82
CA ALA A 109 -9.67 -14.98 -10.34
C ALA A 109 -10.83 -14.59 -9.41
N VAL A 110 -11.87 -13.96 -9.98
CA VAL A 110 -13.06 -13.52 -9.25
C VAL A 110 -14.34 -13.94 -9.99
N GLU A 111 -15.44 -14.01 -9.25
CA GLU A 111 -16.75 -14.44 -9.77
C GLU A 111 -17.45 -13.31 -10.52
N GLU A 112 -17.44 -12.11 -9.97
CA GLU A 112 -18.22 -10.99 -10.48
C GLU A 112 -17.53 -9.68 -10.12
N VAL A 113 -17.53 -8.72 -11.04
CA VAL A 113 -17.13 -7.34 -10.80
C VAL A 113 -18.37 -6.48 -10.90
N ASP A 114 -18.60 -5.62 -9.90
CA ASP A 114 -19.83 -4.86 -9.75
C ASP A 114 -19.63 -3.41 -10.22
N GLU A 115 -19.08 -2.55 -9.36
CA GLU A 115 -18.91 -1.13 -9.61
C GLU A 115 -17.61 -0.58 -9.01
N ILE A 116 -17.19 0.61 -9.47
CA ILE A 116 -16.15 1.40 -8.81
C ILE A 116 -16.83 2.44 -7.94
N VAL A 117 -16.52 2.44 -6.64
CA VAL A 117 -17.05 3.41 -5.68
C VAL A 117 -15.97 4.37 -5.23
N ARG A 118 -16.36 5.63 -5.02
CA ARG A 118 -15.52 6.68 -4.45
C ARG A 118 -15.95 6.93 -3.02
N LEU A 119 -15.09 6.63 -2.05
CA LEU A 119 -15.40 6.73 -0.63
C LEU A 119 -14.55 7.81 0.04
N GLU A 120 -15.11 8.44 1.06
CA GLU A 120 -14.32 9.24 2.00
C GLU A 120 -13.59 8.30 2.97
N TRP A 121 -12.41 8.70 3.45
CA TRP A 121 -11.67 7.90 4.44
C TRP A 121 -12.47 7.62 5.72
N SER A 122 -13.41 8.49 6.10
CA SER A 122 -14.33 8.30 7.23
C SER A 122 -15.33 7.15 7.04
N GLN A 123 -15.43 6.61 5.82
CA GLN A 123 -16.23 5.43 5.50
C GLN A 123 -15.40 4.14 5.50
N ILE A 124 -14.08 4.24 5.69
CA ILE A 124 -13.16 3.11 5.77
C ILE A 124 -12.81 2.90 7.24
N PHE A 125 -13.16 1.72 7.76
CA PHE A 125 -12.91 1.36 9.14
C PHE A 125 -11.83 0.28 9.15
N PRO A 126 -10.69 0.51 9.84
CA PRO A 126 -9.68 -0.51 10.01
C PRO A 126 -10.33 -1.79 10.54
N ALA A 127 -10.00 -2.92 9.93
CA ALA A 127 -10.36 -4.21 10.47
C ALA A 127 -9.43 -4.46 11.66
N GLU A 128 -9.66 -3.77 12.78
CA GLU A 128 -9.05 -4.14 14.05
C GLU A 128 -9.30 -5.64 14.27
N ALA A 129 -8.38 -6.34 14.96
CA ALA A 129 -8.23 -7.80 15.07
C ALA A 129 -9.51 -8.65 15.33
N SER A 130 -10.64 -8.01 15.58
CA SER A 130 -12.03 -8.47 15.65
C SER A 130 -12.52 -9.31 14.45
N VAL A 131 -12.00 -9.13 13.23
CA VAL A 131 -12.49 -9.88 12.03
C VAL A 131 -11.74 -11.21 11.81
N GLY A 132 -10.59 -11.42 12.46
CA GLY A 132 -9.89 -12.71 12.49
C GLY A 132 -9.33 -13.23 11.14
N SER A 133 -9.38 -12.42 10.08
CA SER A 133 -8.79 -12.75 8.77
C SER A 133 -7.58 -11.85 8.53
N SER A 134 -6.42 -12.45 8.24
CA SER A 134 -5.17 -11.72 7.92
C SER A 134 -5.26 -11.00 6.57
N ASN A 135 -6.16 -11.40 5.69
CA ASN A 135 -6.21 -10.96 4.30
C ASN A 135 -7.16 -9.79 4.05
N ILE A 136 -7.70 -9.18 5.11
CA ILE A 136 -8.63 -8.05 5.07
C ILE A 136 -8.01 -6.89 5.84
N THR A 137 -7.78 -5.76 5.18
CA THR A 137 -7.24 -4.56 5.84
C THR A 137 -8.32 -3.75 6.55
N SER A 138 -9.52 -3.66 5.95
CA SER A 138 -10.55 -2.71 6.37
C SER A 138 -11.95 -3.13 5.94
N LEU A 139 -12.96 -2.55 6.59
CA LEU A 139 -14.35 -2.60 6.16
C LEU A 139 -14.74 -1.24 5.58
N ALA A 140 -15.25 -1.24 4.36
CA ALA A 140 -15.71 -0.06 3.66
C ALA A 140 -17.24 0.00 3.71
N ARG A 141 -17.78 1.15 4.11
CA ARG A 141 -19.23 1.38 4.17
C ARG A 141 -19.69 2.20 2.97
N LEU A 142 -20.42 1.54 2.07
CA LEU A 142 -20.68 2.05 0.71
C LEU A 142 -21.73 3.17 0.68
N ASP A 143 -22.76 3.07 1.51
CA ASP A 143 -23.95 3.95 1.46
C ASP A 143 -23.98 4.98 2.60
N GLY A 144 -22.81 5.43 3.07
CA GLY A 144 -22.67 6.44 4.14
C GLY A 144 -23.20 5.99 5.50
N ASN A 145 -23.72 6.91 6.32
CA ASN A 145 -24.19 6.65 7.69
C ASN A 145 -25.60 6.04 7.79
N ALA A 146 -26.17 5.51 6.70
CA ALA A 146 -27.50 4.92 6.73
C ALA A 146 -27.55 3.60 7.53
N ASP A 147 -28.62 3.38 8.28
CA ASP A 147 -28.91 2.06 8.85
C ASP A 147 -29.04 1.04 7.71
N ASN A 148 -28.39 -0.12 7.84
CA ASN A 148 -28.24 -1.17 6.81
C ASN A 148 -27.38 -0.80 5.57
N SER A 149 -26.44 0.14 5.70
CA SER A 149 -25.46 0.40 4.62
C SER A 149 -24.74 -0.88 4.19
N ARG A 150 -24.57 -1.07 2.87
CA ARG A 150 -23.76 -2.17 2.33
C ARG A 150 -22.33 -2.04 2.83
N LEU A 151 -21.75 -3.16 3.26
CA LEU A 151 -20.35 -3.25 3.66
C LEU A 151 -19.57 -4.01 2.59
N ALA A 152 -18.36 -3.55 2.30
CA ALA A 152 -17.38 -4.25 1.49
C ALA A 152 -16.12 -4.53 2.32
N GLN A 153 -15.57 -5.73 2.18
CA GLN A 153 -14.31 -6.13 2.81
C GLN A 153 -13.15 -5.74 1.89
N VAL A 154 -12.29 -4.83 2.35
CA VAL A 154 -11.12 -4.37 1.58
C VAL A 154 -10.01 -5.41 1.70
N ILE A 155 -9.57 -5.93 0.56
CA ILE A 155 -8.59 -7.00 0.49
C ILE A 155 -7.17 -6.47 0.65
N ASP A 156 -6.39 -7.14 1.51
CA ASP A 156 -4.94 -6.95 1.61
C ASP A 156 -4.21 -7.75 0.54
N VAL A 157 -4.04 -7.14 -0.64
CA VAL A 157 -3.27 -7.73 -1.74
C VAL A 157 -1.84 -8.07 -1.32
N GLU A 158 -1.24 -7.27 -0.44
CA GLU A 158 0.16 -7.39 -0.06
C GLU A 158 0.35 -8.66 0.79
N GLN A 159 -0.52 -8.82 1.79
CA GLN A 159 -0.54 -10.01 2.64
C GLN A 159 -0.84 -11.28 1.84
N ILE A 160 -1.80 -11.22 0.90
CA ILE A 160 -2.12 -12.35 0.02
C ILE A 160 -0.92 -12.78 -0.82
N LEU A 161 -0.21 -11.84 -1.43
CA LEU A 161 0.95 -12.17 -2.24
C LEU A 161 2.07 -12.81 -1.42
N VAL A 162 2.26 -12.36 -0.18
CA VAL A 162 3.23 -12.96 0.76
C VAL A 162 2.83 -14.38 1.16
N ASP A 163 1.55 -14.63 1.39
CA ASP A 163 1.05 -15.94 1.81
C ASP A 163 1.03 -16.95 0.65
N VAL A 164 0.71 -16.50 -0.57
CA VAL A 164 0.67 -17.35 -1.78
C VAL A 164 2.06 -17.60 -2.36
N PHE A 165 2.98 -16.63 -2.27
CA PHE A 165 4.34 -16.75 -2.78
C PHE A 165 5.38 -16.60 -1.65
N PRO A 166 5.52 -17.59 -0.76
CA PRO A 166 6.38 -17.50 0.42
C PRO A 166 7.86 -17.35 0.08
N THR A 167 8.33 -17.83 -1.08
CA THR A 167 9.70 -17.58 -1.56
C THR A 167 10.00 -16.11 -1.75
N ARG A 168 8.99 -15.25 -1.95
CA ARG A 168 9.22 -13.80 -1.94
C ARG A 168 9.62 -13.30 -0.56
N ARG A 169 9.17 -13.90 0.57
CA ARG A 169 9.64 -13.48 1.92
C ARG A 169 11.16 -13.54 2.05
N THR A 170 11.81 -14.45 1.33
CA THR A 170 13.28 -14.57 1.33
C THR A 170 13.97 -13.42 0.58
N ASP A 171 13.34 -12.86 -0.47
CA ASP A 171 13.82 -11.64 -1.15
C ASP A 171 13.55 -10.37 -0.31
N LEU A 172 12.60 -10.45 0.64
CA LEU A 172 12.28 -9.38 1.61
C LEU A 172 13.19 -9.41 2.84
N ALA A 173 13.97 -10.48 3.03
CA ALA A 173 14.91 -10.54 4.13
C ALA A 173 16.08 -9.58 3.82
N PRO A 174 16.47 -8.72 4.76
CA PRO A 174 17.60 -7.82 4.56
C PRO A 174 18.84 -8.66 4.21
N ASP A 175 19.52 -8.30 3.13
CA ASP A 175 20.77 -8.95 2.76
C ASP A 175 21.81 -8.59 3.84
N ASN A 176 22.68 -9.53 4.21
CA ASN A 176 23.65 -9.31 5.31
C ASN A 176 24.70 -8.22 5.00
N ASP A 177 24.68 -7.67 3.79
CA ASP A 177 25.53 -6.57 3.30
C ASP A 177 24.88 -5.17 3.40
N GLU A 178 23.74 -5.05 4.10
CA GLU A 178 23.11 -3.75 4.38
C GLU A 178 24.04 -2.85 5.21
N ARG A 179 24.60 -1.84 4.55
CA ARG A 179 25.51 -0.88 5.19
C ARG A 179 24.74 -0.08 6.24
N PRO A 180 25.32 0.14 7.44
CA PRO A 180 24.66 0.93 8.47
C PRO A 180 24.33 2.33 7.96
N ILE A 181 23.06 2.73 8.08
CA ILE A 181 22.64 4.11 7.83
C ILE A 181 23.21 4.97 8.95
N LYS A 182 24.07 5.94 8.61
CA LYS A 182 24.62 6.88 9.59
C LYS A 182 23.60 7.97 9.88
N LEU A 183 22.91 7.87 11.02
CA LEU A 183 22.09 8.96 11.54
C LEU A 183 22.93 9.92 12.40
N PRO A 184 22.53 11.21 12.49
CA PRO A 184 23.05 12.11 13.51
C PRO A 184 22.89 11.50 14.93
N PRO A 185 23.84 11.73 15.86
CA PRO A 185 23.78 11.15 17.20
C PRO A 185 22.46 11.46 17.92
N GLY A 186 21.75 10.42 18.34
CA GLY A 186 20.48 10.54 19.06
C GLY A 186 19.25 10.84 18.19
N ALA A 187 19.43 10.99 16.87
CA ALA A 187 18.34 11.13 15.93
C ALA A 187 17.74 9.77 15.55
N LYS A 188 16.48 9.79 15.13
CA LYS A 188 15.71 8.61 14.70
C LYS A 188 15.08 8.84 13.34
N LEU A 189 14.63 7.77 12.70
CA LEU A 189 13.66 7.86 11.61
C LEU A 189 12.24 7.93 12.18
N LEU A 190 11.35 8.71 11.55
CA LEU A 190 9.91 8.60 11.78
C LEU A 190 9.30 7.87 10.59
N VAL A 191 8.60 6.77 10.85
CA VAL A 191 8.01 5.92 9.82
C VAL A 191 6.49 5.91 9.98
N ALA A 192 5.76 6.19 8.89
CA ALA A 192 4.30 6.16 8.85
C ALA A 192 3.82 5.18 7.77
N ASP A 193 3.11 4.12 8.15
CA ASP A 193 2.50 3.16 7.23
C ASP A 193 1.30 2.52 7.93
N ASP A 194 0.16 2.39 7.27
CA ASP A 194 -1.07 1.84 7.85
C ASP A 194 -1.11 0.30 7.78
N SER A 195 -0.36 -0.31 6.85
CA SER A 195 -0.21 -1.75 6.67
C SER A 195 0.64 -2.37 7.77
N GLY A 196 0.06 -3.34 8.49
CA GLY A 196 0.76 -4.08 9.53
C GLY A 196 1.98 -4.84 9.00
N LEU A 197 1.84 -5.47 7.83
CA LEU A 197 2.91 -6.20 7.15
C LEU A 197 4.04 -5.26 6.75
N ALA A 198 3.71 -4.11 6.13
CA ALA A 198 4.71 -3.13 5.72
C ALA A 198 5.49 -2.58 6.91
N ARG A 199 4.80 -2.21 8.01
CA ARG A 199 5.46 -1.80 9.25
C ARG A 199 6.41 -2.88 9.80
N SER A 200 5.99 -4.14 9.80
CA SER A 200 6.85 -5.24 10.27
C SER A 200 8.09 -5.43 9.41
N LEU A 201 7.97 -5.31 8.08
CA LEU A 201 9.10 -5.45 7.17
C LEU A 201 10.07 -4.27 7.27
N ILE A 202 9.56 -3.04 7.36
CA ILE A 202 10.39 -1.86 7.59
C ILE A 202 11.10 -1.97 8.94
N ALA A 203 10.40 -2.38 10.00
CA ALA A 203 10.99 -2.58 11.33
C ALA A 203 12.16 -3.58 11.27
N ASN A 204 11.96 -4.74 10.65
CA ASN A 204 13.01 -5.75 10.50
C ASN A 204 14.25 -5.22 9.76
N GLY A 205 14.06 -4.50 8.65
CA GLY A 205 15.16 -3.89 7.89
C GLY A 205 15.90 -2.82 8.69
N LEU A 206 15.16 -1.90 9.34
CA LEU A 206 15.76 -0.87 10.19
C LEU A 206 16.51 -1.45 11.40
N GLU A 207 16.01 -2.52 11.99
CA GLU A 207 16.66 -3.25 13.09
C GLU A 207 17.94 -3.95 12.64
N ALA A 208 17.91 -4.62 11.47
CA ALA A 208 19.10 -5.22 10.86
C ALA A 208 20.20 -4.18 10.59
N MET A 209 19.79 -2.97 10.16
CA MET A 209 20.69 -1.83 9.96
C MET A 209 21.09 -1.10 11.27
N GLY A 210 20.59 -1.52 12.43
CA GLY A 210 20.84 -0.85 13.72
C GLY A 210 20.33 0.60 13.78
N THR A 211 19.32 0.93 12.96
CA THR A 211 18.82 2.28 12.78
C THR A 211 17.64 2.55 13.70
N PRO A 212 17.74 3.49 14.67
CA PRO A 212 16.64 3.77 15.58
C PRO A 212 15.48 4.48 14.86
N TYR A 213 14.26 4.09 15.19
CA TYR A 213 13.05 4.60 14.55
C TYR A 213 11.90 4.84 15.54
N VAL A 214 10.87 5.54 15.07
CA VAL A 214 9.55 5.70 15.68
C VAL A 214 8.54 5.30 14.62
N MET A 215 7.65 4.37 14.94
CA MET A 215 6.66 3.82 14.02
C MET A 215 5.27 4.38 14.33
N THR A 216 4.56 4.86 13.33
CA THR A 216 3.18 5.37 13.40
C THR A 216 2.31 4.69 12.35
N LYS A 217 1.00 4.68 12.58
CA LYS A 217 0.01 3.91 11.78
C LYS A 217 -0.79 4.76 10.79
N SER A 218 -0.65 6.08 10.83
CA SER A 218 -1.28 7.00 9.88
C SER A 218 -0.43 8.25 9.70
N GLY A 219 -0.69 9.03 8.64
CA GLY A 219 -0.04 10.30 8.44
C GLY A 219 -0.41 11.33 9.51
N GLN A 220 -1.61 11.20 10.11
CA GLN A 220 -2.07 12.06 11.21
C GLN A 220 -1.31 11.76 12.50
N GLU A 221 -1.13 10.49 12.86
CA GLU A 221 -0.30 10.10 14.00
C GLU A 221 1.16 10.54 13.82
N ALA A 222 1.70 10.42 12.60
CA ALA A 222 3.04 10.91 12.26
C ALA A 222 3.17 12.43 12.44
N TRP A 223 2.17 13.19 11.97
CA TRP A 223 2.13 14.64 12.13
C TRP A 223 2.08 15.05 13.61
N ASP A 224 1.21 14.43 14.40
CA ASP A 224 1.08 14.73 15.83
C ASP A 224 2.36 14.35 16.60
N THR A 225 3.00 13.24 16.20
CA THR A 225 4.31 12.83 16.71
C THR A 225 5.39 13.87 16.41
N LEU A 226 5.47 14.39 15.17
CA LEU A 226 6.41 15.48 14.83
C LEU A 226 6.18 16.72 15.68
N GLN A 227 4.92 17.14 15.87
CA GLN A 227 4.59 18.29 16.69
C GLN A 227 4.99 18.09 18.16
N ASN A 228 4.80 16.89 18.71
CA ASN A 228 5.23 16.55 20.06
C ASN A 228 6.76 16.60 20.20
N ILE A 229 7.48 15.96 19.28
CA ILE A 229 8.95 15.95 19.27
C ILE A 229 9.51 17.36 19.09
N ALA A 230 8.88 18.21 18.28
CA ALA A 230 9.29 19.59 18.10
C ALA A 230 9.21 20.41 19.40
N ARG A 231 8.11 20.25 20.16
CA ARG A 231 7.93 20.89 21.46
C ARG A 231 8.99 20.42 22.45
N ASP A 232 9.30 19.13 22.46
CA ASP A 232 10.34 18.54 23.32
C ASP A 232 11.74 19.06 22.94
N ALA A 233 12.06 19.04 21.64
CA ALA A 233 13.33 19.55 21.13
C ALA A 233 13.53 21.03 21.48
N ALA A 234 12.50 21.86 21.30
CA ALA A 234 12.54 23.27 21.63
C ALA A 234 12.83 23.52 23.11
N ARG A 235 12.28 22.69 24.02
CA ARG A 235 12.58 22.76 25.47
C ARG A 235 14.05 22.41 25.79
N GLU A 236 14.68 21.61 24.94
CA GLU A 236 16.11 21.28 25.02
C GLU A 236 17.00 22.27 24.25
N GLY A 237 16.45 23.33 23.64
CA GLY A 237 17.19 24.24 22.77
C GLY A 237 17.67 23.61 21.45
N LYS A 238 17.01 22.53 21.02
CA LYS A 238 17.29 21.79 19.78
C LYS A 238 16.17 21.99 18.77
N THR A 239 16.45 21.63 17.52
CA THR A 239 15.45 21.53 16.46
C THR A 239 14.87 20.12 16.40
N VAL A 240 13.70 19.99 15.79
CA VAL A 240 13.11 18.69 15.46
C VAL A 240 14.04 17.86 14.56
N ARG A 241 14.82 18.48 13.67
CA ARG A 241 15.78 17.81 12.78
C ARG A 241 16.94 17.14 13.52
N ASP A 242 17.24 17.58 14.74
CA ASP A 242 18.21 16.95 15.64
C ASP A 242 17.67 15.66 16.28
N LYS A 243 16.34 15.50 16.32
CA LYS A 243 15.66 14.33 16.89
C LYS A 243 15.14 13.38 15.81
N ILE A 244 14.71 13.91 14.67
CA ILE A 244 14.20 13.15 13.52
C ILE A 244 15.05 13.46 12.30
N ALA A 245 15.79 12.45 11.87
CA ALA A 245 16.73 12.57 10.76
C ALA A 245 16.03 12.58 9.39
N LEU A 246 14.95 11.82 9.27
CA LEU A 246 14.16 11.65 8.05
C LEU A 246 12.78 11.09 8.41
N VAL A 247 11.78 11.44 7.58
CA VAL A 247 10.45 10.85 7.60
C VAL A 247 10.30 9.89 6.44
N LEU A 248 9.97 8.64 6.72
CA LEU A 248 9.56 7.63 5.74
C LEU A 248 8.04 7.51 5.82
N THR A 249 7.32 7.71 4.73
CA THR A 249 5.85 7.67 4.74
C THR A 249 5.31 6.82 3.61
N ASP A 250 4.34 5.98 3.90
CA ASP A 250 3.47 5.43 2.87
C ASP A 250 2.66 6.55 2.22
N LEU A 251 2.23 6.28 1.00
CA LEU A 251 1.38 7.17 0.23
C LEU A 251 -0.08 7.03 0.63
N GLU A 252 -0.56 5.80 0.72
CA GLU A 252 -1.98 5.50 0.90
C GLU A 252 -2.25 5.22 2.38
N MET A 253 -2.70 6.22 3.12
CA MET A 253 -3.03 6.07 4.53
C MET A 253 -4.37 6.72 4.85
N PRO A 254 -5.13 6.18 5.81
CA PRO A 254 -6.35 6.81 6.30
C PRO A 254 -6.04 8.12 7.02
N GLU A 255 -7.07 8.98 7.11
CA GLU A 255 -7.06 10.31 7.74
C GLU A 255 -6.17 11.34 7.02
N MET A 256 -4.89 11.03 6.84
CA MET A 256 -3.90 11.84 6.15
C MET A 256 -2.98 10.97 5.32
N ASP A 257 -3.05 11.14 4.00
CA ASP A 257 -2.17 10.49 3.03
C ASP A 257 -0.72 11.02 3.09
N GLY A 258 0.20 10.27 2.50
CA GLY A 258 1.62 10.61 2.46
C GLY A 258 1.92 11.91 1.70
N PHE A 259 1.11 12.26 0.68
CA PHE A 259 1.27 13.52 -0.04
C PHE A 259 0.95 14.73 0.83
N THR A 260 -0.11 14.63 1.62
CA THR A 260 -0.60 15.67 2.54
C THR A 260 0.34 15.81 3.72
N LEU A 261 0.81 14.70 4.29
CA LEU A 261 1.86 14.73 5.30
C LEU A 261 3.13 15.38 4.77
N THR A 262 3.61 14.96 3.59
CA THR A 262 4.81 15.53 2.95
C THR A 262 4.66 17.03 2.75
N ARG A 263 3.55 17.47 2.16
CA ARG A 263 3.27 18.90 1.95
C ARG A 263 3.27 19.67 3.26
N LYS A 264 2.58 19.18 4.30
CA LYS A 264 2.57 19.81 5.63
C LYS A 264 3.98 19.96 6.20
N ILE A 265 4.80 18.90 6.14
CA ILE A 265 6.21 18.92 6.57
C ILE A 265 7.00 19.98 5.80
N LYS A 266 6.81 20.06 4.48
CA LYS A 266 7.56 21.01 3.62
C LYS A 266 7.08 22.45 3.73
N THR A 267 5.85 22.70 4.13
CA THR A 267 5.30 24.06 4.30
C THR A 267 5.51 24.63 5.70
N GLU A 268 5.66 23.79 6.72
CA GLU A 268 5.85 24.24 8.10
C GLU A 268 7.33 24.61 8.35
N PRO A 269 7.65 25.87 8.71
CA PRO A 269 9.04 26.31 8.88
C PRO A 269 9.83 25.47 9.88
N ALA A 270 9.18 24.92 10.90
CA ALA A 270 9.82 24.05 11.88
C ALA A 270 10.26 22.69 11.29
N PHE A 271 9.59 22.20 10.24
CA PHE A 271 9.77 20.85 9.70
C PHE A 271 10.40 20.79 8.31
N GLN A 272 10.44 21.90 7.57
CA GLN A 272 10.83 21.94 6.15
C GLN A 272 12.21 21.33 5.85
N SER A 273 13.12 21.34 6.82
CA SER A 273 14.49 20.79 6.71
C SER A 273 14.56 19.27 6.88
N ILE A 274 13.48 18.61 7.32
CA ILE A 274 13.42 17.16 7.46
C ILE A 274 13.25 16.54 6.06
N PRO A 275 14.17 15.65 5.62
CA PRO A 275 13.98 14.88 4.41
C PRO A 275 12.76 13.97 4.52
N VAL A 276 11.99 13.87 3.44
CA VAL A 276 10.82 12.96 3.37
C VAL A 276 11.01 11.98 2.22
N VAL A 277 10.94 10.68 2.50
CA VAL A 277 10.97 9.62 1.49
C VAL A 277 9.60 8.95 1.48
N ILE A 278 9.00 8.85 0.29
CA ILE A 278 7.73 8.14 0.11
C ILE A 278 8.03 6.66 -0.18
N HIS A 279 7.39 5.77 0.56
CA HIS A 279 7.55 4.31 0.46
C HIS A 279 6.21 3.67 0.11
N SER A 280 5.96 3.42 -1.18
CA SER A 280 4.62 3.07 -1.67
C SER A 280 4.63 1.81 -2.53
N SER A 281 3.53 1.05 -2.49
CA SER A 281 3.33 -0.15 -3.29
C SER A 281 2.88 0.12 -4.72
N LEU A 282 2.39 1.32 -4.98
CA LEU A 282 2.07 1.79 -6.31
C LEU A 282 3.35 1.79 -7.14
N SER A 283 3.32 1.32 -8.39
CA SER A 283 4.46 1.44 -9.32
C SER A 283 4.05 2.22 -10.56
N GLY A 284 4.90 3.16 -11.00
CA GLY A 284 4.69 3.90 -12.25
C GLY A 284 5.35 5.28 -12.29
N SER A 285 5.86 5.65 -13.47
CA SER A 285 6.55 6.94 -13.72
C SER A 285 5.67 8.17 -13.47
N ALA A 286 4.34 8.04 -13.61
CA ALA A 286 3.39 9.11 -13.33
C ALA A 286 3.39 9.54 -11.85
N ASN A 287 3.73 8.64 -10.93
CA ASN A 287 3.78 8.94 -9.50
C ASN A 287 5.07 9.67 -9.13
N GLU A 288 6.20 9.37 -9.78
CA GLU A 288 7.49 10.02 -9.49
C GLU A 288 7.44 11.54 -9.73
N ASP A 289 6.81 11.98 -10.81
CA ASP A 289 6.66 13.41 -11.13
C ASP A 289 5.75 14.13 -10.12
N HIS A 290 4.77 13.44 -9.55
CA HIS A 290 3.92 14.00 -8.50
C HIS A 290 4.64 14.06 -7.15
N VAL A 291 5.39 13.01 -6.82
CA VAL A 291 6.25 12.92 -5.63
C VAL A 291 7.29 14.05 -5.61
N ARG A 292 7.91 14.36 -6.75
CA ARG A 292 8.81 15.53 -6.87
C ARG A 292 8.09 16.86 -6.65
N ARG A 293 6.86 17.00 -7.16
CA ARG A 293 6.07 18.24 -7.03
C ARG A 293 5.67 18.56 -5.60
N VAL A 294 5.43 17.55 -4.75
CA VAL A 294 5.14 17.77 -3.31
C VAL A 294 6.39 18.04 -2.46
N GLY A 295 7.58 18.01 -3.07
CA GLY A 295 8.84 18.31 -2.40
C GLY A 295 9.46 17.13 -1.66
N ALA A 296 9.04 15.89 -1.93
CA ALA A 296 9.70 14.71 -1.35
C ALA A 296 11.15 14.59 -1.85
N ASN A 297 12.01 14.03 -1.00
CA ASN A 297 13.43 13.84 -1.25
C ASN A 297 13.74 12.51 -1.94
N GLY A 298 12.79 11.56 -1.92
CA GLY A 298 12.95 10.26 -2.55
C GLY A 298 11.65 9.50 -2.64
N TYR A 299 11.67 8.44 -3.44
CA TYR A 299 10.58 7.51 -3.64
C TYR A 299 11.15 6.09 -3.69
N VAL A 300 10.52 5.16 -3.00
CA VAL A 300 10.93 3.75 -2.90
C VAL A 300 9.70 2.88 -3.07
N ALA A 301 9.80 1.86 -3.91
CA ALA A 301 8.77 0.83 -4.00
C ALA A 301 8.76 0.00 -2.70
N LYS A 302 7.57 -0.31 -2.16
CA LYS A 302 7.48 -1.20 -0.99
C LYS A 302 8.22 -2.51 -1.27
N PHE A 303 8.86 -3.05 -0.22
CA PHE A 303 9.43 -4.40 -0.17
C PHE A 303 10.80 -4.65 -0.83
N GLU A 304 11.56 -3.60 -1.11
CA GLU A 304 12.95 -3.71 -1.56
C GLU A 304 13.88 -3.12 -0.48
N ALA A 305 14.37 -3.95 0.44
CA ALA A 305 15.16 -3.49 1.59
C ALA A 305 16.44 -2.74 1.17
N ASN A 306 17.10 -3.23 0.11
CA ASN A 306 18.26 -2.57 -0.50
C ASN A 306 17.92 -1.20 -1.11
N GLU A 307 16.79 -1.06 -1.82
CA GLU A 307 16.36 0.23 -2.37
C GLU A 307 15.97 1.21 -1.25
N LEU A 308 15.34 0.71 -0.19
CA LEU A 308 15.00 1.51 0.99
C LEU A 308 16.27 2.07 1.66
N ALA A 309 17.28 1.25 1.91
CA ALA A 309 18.54 1.69 2.49
C ALA A 309 19.23 2.74 1.61
N GLN A 310 19.28 2.53 0.29
CA GLN A 310 19.87 3.48 -0.66
C GLN A 310 19.13 4.82 -0.71
N ALA A 311 17.80 4.79 -0.66
CA ALA A 311 17.00 6.01 -0.69
C ALA A 311 17.10 6.79 0.62
N ILE A 312 17.11 6.10 1.78
CA ILE A 312 17.36 6.75 3.06
C ILE A 312 18.75 7.40 3.07
N ALA A 313 19.79 6.67 2.63
CA ALA A 313 21.14 7.21 2.53
C ALA A 313 21.19 8.44 1.61
N SER A 314 20.63 8.34 0.40
CA SER A 314 20.62 9.44 -0.58
C SER A 314 19.85 10.67 -0.09
N ALA A 315 18.77 10.48 0.67
CA ALA A 315 17.98 11.59 1.21
C ALA A 315 18.64 12.28 2.41
N LEU A 316 19.56 11.59 3.11
CA LEU A 316 20.31 12.15 4.24
C LEU A 316 21.57 12.92 3.83
N GLY A 317 22.09 12.70 2.62
CA GLY A 317 23.30 13.35 2.08
C GLY A 317 24.52 12.45 2.16
#